data_AF-A0A1V9Z805-F1
#
_entry.id   AF-A0A1V9Z805-F1
#
_cell.length_a   1.000
_cell.length_b   1.000
_cell.length_c   1.000
_cell.angle_alpha   90.00
_cell.angle_beta   90.00
_cell.angle_gamma   90.00
#
_symmetry.space_group_name_H-M   'P 1'
#
loop_
_entity.id
_entity.type
_entity.pdbx_description
1 polymer ?
#
loop_
_entity_poly.entity_id
_entity_poly.type
_entity_poly.pdbx_seq_one_letter_code
_entity_poly.pdbx_strand_id
1 'polypeptide(L)'
;MATLFVEPETAPAEEVDKKSKRKAQFRSEHALQFGVRPMSEPPVLKVQCLFCVHFGREILEPEKRLREATKNIKYWRPPYRAELYHKHHQRQHLTLYTVYERLAHREKIAFFLPENVHRLRQTTATPGAKAGLLKQVQQGLSASPSSWKQLFDVPVPRHLHALADTYSNQIVATTPLDPRCQALCTLAMLLGQPHINASMLEMQVMTALAGNVSRLDIVQVIVTSAPIVGVPTMLAALEIAHRVFTASESDESEEDEEVASDQPV
;
A
#
# COMPACT_ATOMS: atom_id res chain seq x y z
N MET A 1 -5.39 -24.09 83.66
CA MET A 1 -6.33 -24.45 82.57
C MET A 1 -6.84 -23.16 81.98
N ALA A 2 -6.49 -22.93 80.71
CA ALA A 2 -6.79 -21.72 79.96
C ALA A 2 -8.14 -21.85 79.26
N THR A 3 -8.96 -20.80 79.30
CA THR A 3 -9.96 -20.47 78.26
C THR A 3 -10.45 -19.04 78.50
N LEU A 4 -9.76 -18.07 77.89
CA LEU A 4 -10.32 -16.76 77.57
C LEU A 4 -10.79 -16.85 76.11
N PHE A 5 -12.10 -16.96 75.89
CA PHE A 5 -12.72 -16.74 74.59
C PHE A 5 -13.40 -15.38 74.64
N VAL A 6 -12.74 -14.39 74.05
CA VAL A 6 -13.32 -13.09 73.72
C VAL A 6 -13.63 -13.15 72.22
N GLU A 7 -14.91 -13.13 71.86
CA GLU A 7 -15.35 -13.00 70.48
C GLU A 7 -15.09 -11.56 69.99
N PRO A 8 -14.49 -11.35 68.80
CA PRO A 8 -14.36 -10.02 68.23
C PRO A 8 -15.63 -9.62 67.49
N GLU A 9 -16.15 -8.48 67.92
CA GLU A 9 -17.17 -7.62 67.33
C GLU A 9 -16.95 -7.46 65.81
N THR A 10 -17.93 -7.92 65.02
CA THR A 10 -17.93 -7.77 63.57
C THR A 10 -18.20 -6.33 63.18
N ALA A 11 -17.15 -5.60 62.82
CA ALA A 11 -17.23 -4.33 62.12
C ALA A 11 -17.90 -4.49 60.73
N PRO A 12 -18.68 -3.50 60.27
CA PRO A 12 -19.38 -3.58 58.99
C PRO A 12 -18.39 -3.55 57.84
N ALA A 13 -18.58 -4.47 56.90
CA ALA A 13 -17.84 -4.51 55.65
C ALA A 13 -18.09 -3.21 54.87
N GLU A 14 -17.09 -2.33 54.82
CA GLU A 14 -17.04 -1.24 53.86
C GLU A 14 -17.16 -1.81 52.44
N GLU A 15 -18.25 -1.44 51.76
CA GLU A 15 -18.38 -1.62 50.32
C GLU A 15 -17.27 -0.86 49.60
N VAL A 16 -16.18 -1.57 49.29
CA VAL A 16 -15.15 -1.05 48.39
C VAL A 16 -15.75 -0.95 46.99
N ASP A 17 -16.06 0.30 46.63
CA ASP A 17 -16.47 0.76 45.32
C ASP A 17 -15.66 0.07 44.20
N LYS A 18 -16.34 -0.84 43.49
CA LYS A 18 -15.80 -1.67 42.41
C LYS A 18 -15.44 -0.87 41.14
N LYS A 19 -15.49 0.48 41.12
CA LYS A 19 -15.15 1.30 39.94
C LYS A 19 -13.70 1.80 39.89
N SER A 20 -12.87 1.54 40.90
CA SER A 20 -11.49 2.05 40.94
C SER A 20 -10.41 1.09 40.42
N LYS A 21 -10.72 -0.20 40.19
CA LYS A 21 -9.74 -1.22 39.78
C LYS A 21 -9.80 -1.50 38.27
N ARG A 22 -8.91 -0.83 37.53
CA ARG A 22 -8.11 -1.30 36.36
C ARG A 22 -7.79 -0.13 35.41
N LYS A 23 -6.96 0.83 35.86
CA LYS A 23 -6.19 1.65 34.91
C LYS A 23 -5.16 0.72 34.26
N ALA A 24 -5.54 0.04 33.18
CA ALA A 24 -4.66 -0.90 32.49
C ALA A 24 -3.36 -0.18 32.09
N GLN A 25 -2.24 -0.64 32.64
CA GLN A 25 -0.91 -0.13 32.34
C GLN A 25 -0.59 -0.35 30.86
N PHE A 26 0.20 0.54 30.28
CA PHE A 26 0.63 0.40 28.89
C PHE A 26 1.49 -0.86 28.73
N ARG A 27 1.15 -1.70 27.75
CA ARG A 27 1.96 -2.85 27.36
C ARG A 27 2.95 -2.40 26.30
N SER A 28 4.24 -2.62 26.51
CA SER A 28 5.31 -2.25 25.55
C SER A 28 5.10 -2.89 24.17
N GLU A 29 4.52 -4.09 24.11
CA GLU A 29 4.15 -4.78 22.87
C GLU A 29 3.25 -3.94 21.95
N HIS A 30 2.36 -3.11 22.54
CA HIS A 30 1.48 -2.26 21.75
C HIS A 30 2.26 -1.28 20.88
N ALA A 31 3.45 -0.85 21.31
CA ALA A 31 4.23 0.15 20.61
C ALA A 31 4.54 -0.28 19.18
N LEU A 32 5.06 -1.50 19.03
CA LEU A 32 5.39 -2.05 17.72
C LEU A 32 4.18 -2.69 17.04
N GLN A 33 3.30 -3.39 17.78
CA GLN A 33 2.15 -4.06 17.16
C GLN A 33 1.22 -3.08 16.45
N PHE A 34 0.97 -1.92 17.07
CA PHE A 34 0.02 -0.92 16.55
C PHE A 34 0.70 0.34 16.01
N GLY A 35 2.03 0.45 16.04
CA GLY A 35 2.72 1.65 15.57
C GLY A 35 2.41 2.88 16.43
N VAL A 36 2.55 2.74 17.75
CA VAL A 36 2.32 3.83 18.72
C VAL A 36 3.56 4.05 19.59
N ARG A 37 3.74 5.26 20.12
CA ARG A 37 4.90 5.59 20.96
C ARG A 37 4.46 6.12 22.33
N PRO A 38 4.92 5.52 23.45
CA PRO A 38 4.72 6.09 24.77
C PRO A 38 5.53 7.39 24.91
N MET A 39 4.94 8.41 25.52
CA MET A 39 5.57 9.73 25.70
C MET A 39 6.32 9.88 27.02
N SER A 40 6.14 8.96 27.95
CA SER A 40 6.83 8.94 29.24
C SER A 40 7.29 7.53 29.55
N GLU A 41 8.38 7.43 30.29
CA GLU A 41 8.79 6.18 30.94
C GLU A 41 7.70 5.73 31.93
N PRO A 42 7.66 4.44 32.30
CA PRO A 42 6.64 3.92 33.19
C PRO A 42 6.59 4.73 34.51
N PRO A 43 5.41 5.24 34.92
CA PRO A 43 4.10 5.01 34.33
C PRO A 43 3.83 5.86 33.07
N VAL A 44 3.42 5.19 31.98
CA VAL A 44 3.07 5.86 30.72
C VAL A 44 1.80 6.69 30.89
N LEU A 45 1.89 8.01 30.70
CA LEU A 45 0.76 8.94 30.85
C LEU A 45 -0.04 9.14 29.55
N LYS A 46 0.67 9.13 28.42
CA LYS A 46 0.08 9.29 27.09
C LYS A 46 0.84 8.46 26.07
N VAL A 47 0.11 8.00 25.07
CA VAL A 47 0.64 7.28 23.91
C VAL A 47 0.22 8.05 22.67
N GLN A 48 1.13 8.25 21.72
CA GLN A 48 0.87 8.95 20.47
C GLN A 48 0.86 8.00 19.27
N CYS A 49 0.07 8.33 18.25
CA CYS A 49 0.05 7.62 16.98
C CYS A 49 1.28 8.00 16.15
N LEU A 50 2.08 7.01 15.73
CA LEU A 50 3.23 7.28 14.86
C LEU A 50 2.81 7.67 13.45
N PHE A 51 1.70 7.13 12.94
CA PHE A 51 1.18 7.51 11.63
C PHE A 51 0.76 8.98 11.57
N CYS A 52 0.09 9.48 12.60
CA CYS A 52 -0.21 10.90 12.72
C CYS A 52 1.05 11.78 12.74
N VAL A 53 2.08 11.36 13.48
CA VAL A 53 3.34 12.12 13.62
C VAL A 53 4.12 12.16 12.32
N HIS A 54 4.19 11.03 11.62
CA HIS A 54 5.03 10.88 10.43
C HIS A 54 4.30 11.23 9.14
N PHE A 55 3.01 10.92 8.99
CA PHE A 55 2.28 11.10 7.72
C PHE A 55 1.11 12.09 7.83
N GLY A 56 0.61 12.34 9.04
CA GLY A 56 -0.62 13.11 9.22
C GLY A 56 -1.85 12.34 8.75
N ARG A 57 -3.02 12.99 8.74
CA ARG A 57 -4.28 12.34 8.37
C ARG A 57 -4.30 12.01 6.88
N GLU A 58 -4.51 10.73 6.58
CA GLU A 58 -4.68 10.25 5.21
C GLU A 58 -6.00 10.75 4.61
N ILE A 59 -5.95 11.17 3.34
CA ILE A 59 -7.12 11.60 2.57
C ILE A 59 -7.39 10.55 1.51
N LEU A 60 -8.39 9.70 1.74
CA LEU A 60 -8.77 8.65 0.80
C LEU A 60 -9.51 9.20 -0.45
N GLU A 61 -10.13 10.37 -0.33
CA GLU A 61 -10.84 11.04 -1.42
C GLU A 61 -10.35 12.49 -1.54
N PRO A 62 -9.23 12.74 -2.26
CA PRO A 62 -8.64 14.09 -2.36
C PRO A 62 -9.57 15.07 -3.10
N GLU A 63 -10.32 14.59 -4.09
CA GLU A 63 -11.19 15.41 -4.95
C GLU A 63 -12.37 16.05 -4.19
N LYS A 64 -12.87 15.40 -3.14
CA LYS A 64 -14.00 15.92 -2.35
C LYS A 64 -13.57 16.92 -1.27
N ARG A 65 -12.26 17.17 -1.11
CA ARG A 65 -11.74 17.92 0.02
C ARG A 65 -11.14 19.26 -0.40
N LEU A 66 -11.92 20.32 -0.20
CA LEU A 66 -11.56 21.73 -0.48
C LEU A 66 -10.51 22.35 0.48
N ARG A 67 -10.02 21.61 1.50
CA ARG A 67 -9.13 22.16 2.54
C ARG A 67 -7.99 21.20 2.86
N GLU A 68 -6.79 21.75 3.08
CA GLU A 68 -5.59 21.00 3.46
C GLU A 68 -5.79 20.08 4.69
N ALA A 69 -5.04 18.97 4.74
CA ALA A 69 -5.04 18.05 5.87
C ALA A 69 -4.60 18.72 7.17
N THR A 70 -5.46 18.71 8.19
CA THR A 70 -5.07 19.16 9.52
C THR A 70 -4.05 18.18 10.12
N LYS A 71 -2.88 18.69 10.51
CA LYS A 71 -1.77 17.93 11.10
C LYS A 71 -1.99 17.70 12.60
N ASN A 72 -3.17 17.21 12.99
CA ASN A 72 -3.46 16.96 14.40
C ASN A 72 -2.97 15.56 14.79
N ILE A 73 -2.09 15.48 15.79
CA ILE A 73 -1.56 14.21 16.29
C ILE A 73 -2.53 13.60 17.30
N LYS A 74 -2.92 12.34 17.09
CA LYS A 74 -3.75 11.61 18.04
C LYS A 74 -2.94 11.12 19.24
N TYR A 75 -3.45 11.43 20.43
CA TYR A 75 -2.97 10.92 21.71
C TYR A 75 -4.06 10.10 22.42
N TRP A 76 -3.66 9.05 23.13
CA TRP A 76 -4.51 8.28 24.03
C TRP A 76 -3.99 8.37 25.47
N ARG A 77 -4.94 8.39 26.42
CA ARG A 77 -4.70 8.29 27.87
C ARG A 77 -5.19 6.92 28.36
N PRO A 78 -4.73 6.45 29.54
CA PRO A 78 -5.24 5.21 30.12
C PRO A 78 -6.77 5.22 30.24
N PRO A 79 -7.47 4.10 29.99
CA PRO A 79 -6.95 2.76 29.72
C PRO A 79 -6.51 2.56 28.25
N TYR A 80 -5.34 1.96 28.05
CA TYR A 80 -4.73 1.71 26.74
C TYR A 80 -5.32 0.48 26.04
N ARG A 81 -6.51 0.65 25.45
CA ARG A 81 -7.23 -0.42 24.74
C ARG A 81 -6.80 -0.52 23.27
N ALA A 82 -6.40 -1.70 22.83
CA ALA A 82 -5.96 -1.97 21.45
C ALA A 82 -7.02 -1.58 20.40
N GLU A 83 -8.30 -1.84 20.68
CA GLU A 83 -9.42 -1.47 19.80
C GLU A 83 -9.46 0.02 19.44
N LEU A 84 -9.02 0.89 20.37
CA LEU A 84 -9.00 2.34 20.14
C LEU A 84 -7.90 2.75 19.15
N TYR A 85 -6.82 1.98 19.08
CA TYR A 85 -5.77 2.17 18.08
C TYR A 85 -6.29 1.77 16.70
N HIS A 86 -6.85 0.55 16.57
CA HIS A 86 -7.43 0.06 15.31
C HIS A 86 -8.50 0.99 14.74
N LYS A 87 -9.49 1.41 15.56
CA LYS A 87 -10.56 2.31 15.10
C LYS A 87 -10.02 3.64 14.57
N HIS A 88 -8.94 4.15 15.16
CA HIS A 88 -8.32 5.37 14.68
C HIS A 88 -7.56 5.14 13.37
N HIS A 89 -6.75 4.08 13.29
CA HIS A 89 -5.99 3.76 12.08
C HIS A 89 -6.90 3.47 10.89
N GLN A 90 -7.96 2.68 11.07
CA GLN A 90 -8.96 2.42 10.01
C GLN A 90 -9.64 3.71 9.50
N ARG A 91 -9.82 4.71 10.36
CA ARG A 91 -10.50 5.97 10.01
C ARG A 91 -9.57 7.04 9.42
N GLN A 92 -8.29 7.03 9.76
CA GLN A 92 -7.37 8.14 9.46
C GLN A 92 -6.07 7.73 8.77
N HIS A 93 -5.74 6.44 8.72
CA HIS A 93 -4.49 5.90 8.17
C HIS A 93 -4.73 4.52 7.54
N LEU A 94 -5.86 4.34 6.84
CA LEU A 94 -6.30 3.02 6.41
C LEU A 94 -5.23 2.31 5.56
N THR A 95 -4.70 2.97 4.54
CA THR A 95 -3.79 2.34 3.58
C THR A 95 -2.46 2.00 4.22
N LEU A 96 -1.83 2.98 4.88
CA LEU A 96 -0.53 2.79 5.53
C LEU A 96 -0.62 1.79 6.68
N TYR A 97 -1.73 1.78 7.42
CA TYR A 97 -1.92 0.83 8.51
C TYR A 97 -2.16 -0.59 7.99
N THR A 98 -2.95 -0.78 6.92
CA THR A 98 -3.15 -2.11 6.32
C THR A 98 -1.85 -2.71 5.81
N VAL A 99 -0.96 -1.89 5.21
CA VAL A 99 0.39 -2.33 4.85
C VAL A 99 1.18 -2.69 6.10
N TYR A 100 1.23 -1.79 7.08
CA TYR A 100 1.98 -1.99 8.32
C TYR A 100 1.56 -3.26 9.07
N GLU A 101 0.26 -3.54 9.15
CA GLU A 101 -0.29 -4.68 9.87
C GLU A 101 0.25 -6.01 9.35
N ARG A 102 0.44 -6.12 8.04
CA ARG A 102 0.94 -7.31 7.33
C ARG A 102 2.46 -7.49 7.43
N LEU A 103 3.21 -6.47 7.86
CA LEU A 103 4.66 -6.54 7.97
C LEU A 103 5.13 -7.47 9.09
N ALA A 104 6.27 -8.12 8.86
CA ALA A 104 6.95 -8.90 9.89
C ALA A 104 7.52 -7.99 10.98
N HIS A 105 7.79 -8.55 12.17
CA HIS A 105 8.29 -7.80 13.32
C HIS A 105 9.52 -6.93 12.99
N ARG A 106 10.49 -7.49 12.26
CA ARG A 106 11.71 -6.78 11.85
C ARG A 106 11.43 -5.60 10.91
N GLU A 107 10.44 -5.74 10.04
CA GLU A 107 10.07 -4.72 9.06
C GLU A 107 9.28 -3.57 9.72
N LYS A 108 8.44 -3.90 10.70
CA LYS A 108 7.73 -2.91 11.54
C LYS A 108 8.69 -1.96 12.25
N ILE A 109 9.85 -2.46 12.70
CA ILE A 109 10.90 -1.62 13.31
C ILE A 109 11.45 -0.61 12.31
N ALA A 110 11.68 -1.04 11.07
CA ALA A 110 12.24 -0.18 10.03
C ALA A 110 11.23 0.82 9.46
N PHE A 111 9.92 0.55 9.55
CA PHE A 111 8.86 1.33 8.90
C PHE A 111 8.90 2.83 9.23
N PHE A 112 9.17 3.18 10.49
CA PHE A 112 9.20 4.58 10.95
C PHE A 112 10.61 5.21 10.96
N LEU A 113 11.61 4.58 10.34
CA LEU A 113 12.93 5.19 10.19
C LEU A 113 12.85 6.42 9.26
N PRO A 114 13.64 7.48 9.50
CA PRO A 114 13.55 8.74 8.74
C PRO A 114 13.56 8.54 7.22
N GLU A 115 14.47 7.72 6.72
CA GLU A 115 14.60 7.39 5.29
C GLU A 115 13.30 6.82 4.69
N ASN A 116 12.66 5.89 5.39
CA ASN A 116 11.42 5.26 4.92
C ASN A 116 10.24 6.23 5.01
N VAL A 117 10.20 7.05 6.06
CA VAL A 117 9.17 8.09 6.20
C VAL A 117 9.27 9.13 5.09
N HIS A 118 10.49 9.57 4.72
CA HIS A 118 10.70 10.52 3.63
C HIS A 118 10.18 9.98 2.29
N ARG A 119 10.47 8.72 1.97
CA ARG A 119 10.00 8.06 0.74
C ARG A 119 8.47 7.92 0.71
N LEU A 120 7.88 7.42 1.79
CA LEU A 120 6.42 7.23 1.89
C LEU A 120 5.62 8.54 1.89
N ARG A 121 6.23 9.66 2.30
CA ARG A 121 5.62 10.99 2.14
C ARG A 121 5.55 11.43 0.69
N GLN A 122 6.56 11.10 -0.12
CA GLN A 122 6.58 11.48 -1.54
C GLN A 122 5.53 10.73 -2.36
N THR A 123 5.29 9.45 -2.04
CA THR A 123 4.26 8.64 -2.69
C THR A 123 2.83 9.06 -2.32
N THR A 124 2.65 9.62 -1.12
CA THR A 124 1.33 10.04 -0.61
C THR A 124 0.99 11.51 -0.90
N ALA A 125 1.94 12.33 -1.38
CA ALA A 125 1.77 13.78 -1.48
C ALA A 125 1.39 14.34 -2.87
N THR A 126 1.31 13.54 -3.95
CA THR A 126 1.14 14.10 -5.30
C THR A 126 -0.03 13.47 -6.07
N PRO A 127 -1.18 14.15 -6.24
CA PRO A 127 -2.31 13.65 -7.04
C PRO A 127 -2.19 13.90 -8.55
N GLY A 128 -1.05 14.41 -9.05
CA GLY A 128 -0.93 14.96 -10.43
C GLY A 128 0.20 14.39 -11.31
N ALA A 129 0.95 13.38 -10.88
CA ALA A 129 2.11 12.87 -11.63
C ALA A 129 1.76 11.93 -12.81
N LYS A 130 0.54 11.97 -13.34
CA LYS A 130 0.08 11.08 -14.42
C LYS A 130 0.61 11.48 -15.81
N ALA A 131 0.95 12.75 -16.04
CA ALA A 131 1.39 13.23 -17.36
C ALA A 131 2.91 13.09 -17.60
N GLY A 132 3.74 13.15 -16.55
CA GLY A 132 5.20 13.03 -16.67
C GLY A 132 5.71 11.59 -16.76
N LEU A 133 4.94 10.64 -16.23
CA LEU A 133 5.34 9.23 -16.15
C LEU A 133 5.26 8.53 -17.53
N LEU A 134 4.33 8.94 -18.39
CA LEU A 134 4.16 8.38 -19.74
C LEU A 134 5.38 8.66 -20.64
N LYS A 135 5.97 9.86 -20.60
CA LYS A 135 7.19 10.16 -21.38
C LYS A 135 8.46 9.51 -20.82
N GLN A 136 8.52 9.27 -19.51
CA GLN A 136 9.72 8.73 -18.86
C GLN A 136 9.78 7.19 -18.86
N VAL A 137 8.64 6.52 -19.02
CA VAL A 137 8.53 5.04 -19.01
C VAL A 137 8.55 4.43 -20.42
N GLN A 138 8.26 5.19 -21.48
CA GLN A 138 8.49 4.74 -22.85
C GLN A 138 9.99 4.52 -23.14
N GLN A 139 10.87 5.15 -22.35
CA GLN A 139 12.32 4.90 -22.30
C GLN A 139 12.71 3.81 -21.27
N GLY A 140 11.74 3.29 -20.50
CA GLY A 140 11.90 2.38 -19.37
C GLY A 140 12.35 0.96 -19.72
N LEU A 141 12.12 0.52 -20.95
CA LEU A 141 12.72 -0.71 -21.48
C LEU A 141 14.20 -0.54 -21.83
N SER A 142 14.72 0.69 -21.77
CA SER A 142 16.17 1.01 -21.81
C SER A 142 16.71 1.58 -20.49
N ALA A 143 15.90 1.60 -19.42
CA ALA A 143 16.27 2.32 -18.21
C ALA A 143 17.30 1.57 -17.36
N SER A 144 18.25 2.38 -16.88
CA SER A 144 19.37 2.07 -16.00
C SER A 144 19.10 0.96 -14.96
N PRO A 145 20.12 0.13 -14.65
CA PRO A 145 20.16 -0.95 -13.64
C PRO A 145 19.39 -0.77 -12.32
N SER A 146 19.08 0.48 -11.93
CA SER A 146 18.51 0.84 -10.64
C SER A 146 16.99 1.12 -10.66
N SER A 147 16.33 1.08 -11.81
CA SER A 147 14.90 1.46 -11.93
C SER A 147 13.94 0.44 -11.31
N TRP A 148 14.36 -0.82 -11.14
CA TRP A 148 13.53 -1.88 -10.57
C TRP A 148 13.08 -1.57 -9.13
N LYS A 149 13.82 -0.71 -8.40
CA LYS A 149 13.52 -0.32 -7.01
C LYS A 149 12.19 0.43 -6.89
N GLN A 150 11.69 0.97 -7.99
CA GLN A 150 10.41 1.68 -8.07
C GLN A 150 9.22 0.73 -8.30
N LEU A 151 9.48 -0.55 -8.61
CA LEU A 151 8.45 -1.55 -8.87
C LEU A 151 7.90 -2.21 -7.60
N PHE A 152 8.50 -1.95 -6.44
CA PHE A 152 8.14 -2.61 -5.17
C PHE A 152 7.61 -1.59 -4.16
N ASP A 153 6.42 -1.85 -3.62
CA ASP A 153 5.80 -1.05 -2.54
C ASP A 153 6.54 -1.19 -1.19
N VAL A 154 7.31 -2.26 -1.02
CA VAL A 154 8.06 -2.59 0.20
C VAL A 154 9.57 -2.41 -0.05
N PRO A 155 10.33 -1.76 0.85
CA PRO A 155 11.76 -1.58 0.68
C PRO A 155 12.48 -2.94 0.69
N VAL A 156 13.13 -3.28 -0.42
CA VAL A 156 13.98 -4.46 -0.51
C VAL A 156 15.12 -4.35 0.52
N PRO A 157 15.39 -5.40 1.32
CA PRO A 157 16.51 -5.41 2.26
C PRO A 157 17.85 -5.09 1.60
N ARG A 158 18.68 -4.24 2.23
CA ARG A 158 19.98 -3.77 1.68
C ARG A 158 20.90 -4.90 1.21
N HIS A 159 20.92 -6.03 1.90
CA HIS A 159 21.75 -7.18 1.53
C HIS A 159 21.32 -7.83 0.21
N LEU A 160 20.08 -7.61 -0.23
CA LEU A 160 19.56 -8.11 -1.51
C LEU A 160 19.70 -7.08 -2.63
N HIS A 161 20.12 -5.83 -2.36
CA HIS A 161 20.26 -4.82 -3.40
C HIS A 161 21.31 -5.23 -4.43
N ALA A 162 22.50 -5.64 -3.98
CA ALA A 162 23.56 -6.10 -4.88
C ALA A 162 23.13 -7.32 -5.70
N LEU A 163 22.35 -8.22 -5.10
CA LEU A 163 21.85 -9.42 -5.77
C LEU A 163 20.81 -9.05 -6.84
N ALA A 164 19.81 -8.23 -6.48
CA ALA A 164 18.79 -7.76 -7.40
C ALA A 164 19.40 -6.91 -8.54
N ASP A 165 20.33 -6.00 -8.23
CA ASP A 165 21.05 -5.23 -9.25
C ASP A 165 21.82 -6.16 -10.21
N THR A 166 22.46 -7.22 -9.70
CA THR A 166 23.19 -8.21 -10.53
C THR A 166 22.25 -8.95 -11.48
N TYR A 167 21.14 -9.50 -10.96
CA TYR A 167 20.21 -10.27 -11.78
C TYR A 167 19.38 -9.39 -12.73
N SER A 168 18.98 -8.19 -12.31
CA SER A 168 18.32 -7.22 -13.19
C SER A 168 19.21 -6.85 -14.38
N ASN A 169 20.51 -6.61 -14.14
CA ASN A 169 21.47 -6.34 -15.21
C ASN A 169 21.65 -7.52 -16.15
N GLN A 170 21.68 -8.73 -15.62
CA GLN A 170 21.77 -9.95 -16.44
C GLN A 170 20.52 -10.15 -17.30
N ILE A 171 19.32 -9.93 -16.76
CA ILE A 171 18.06 -10.05 -17.51
C ILE A 171 18.02 -9.04 -18.66
N VAL A 172 18.41 -7.79 -18.43
CA VAL A 172 18.48 -6.76 -19.47
C VAL A 172 19.54 -7.09 -20.53
N ALA A 173 20.69 -7.63 -20.12
CA ALA A 173 21.79 -7.93 -21.03
C ALA A 173 21.59 -9.20 -21.88
N THR A 174 20.76 -10.15 -21.43
CA THR A 174 20.66 -11.47 -22.06
C THR A 174 19.31 -11.79 -22.69
N THR A 175 18.25 -11.04 -22.37
CA THR A 175 16.86 -11.25 -22.82
C THR A 175 16.55 -12.75 -23.07
N PRO A 176 16.50 -13.57 -22.01
CA PRO A 176 16.46 -15.03 -22.14
C PRO A 176 15.11 -15.56 -22.64
N LEU A 177 14.07 -14.73 -22.62
CA LEU A 177 12.72 -15.03 -23.08
C LEU A 177 12.41 -14.21 -24.32
N ASP A 178 11.69 -14.82 -25.26
CA ASP A 178 11.12 -14.10 -26.39
C ASP A 178 10.24 -12.93 -25.90
N PRO A 179 10.29 -11.74 -26.52
CA PRO A 179 9.54 -10.57 -26.07
C PRO A 179 8.03 -10.81 -25.90
N ARG A 180 7.42 -11.63 -26.78
CA ARG A 180 6.00 -11.99 -26.66
C ARG A 180 5.75 -12.83 -25.41
N CYS A 181 6.59 -13.83 -25.15
CA CYS A 181 6.51 -14.65 -23.95
C CYS A 181 6.72 -13.80 -22.68
N GLN A 182 7.69 -12.89 -22.71
CA GLN A 182 7.97 -11.99 -21.59
C GLN A 182 6.77 -11.09 -21.26
N ALA A 183 6.12 -10.52 -22.27
CA ALA A 183 4.93 -9.69 -22.10
C ALA A 183 3.76 -10.50 -21.49
N LEU A 184 3.47 -11.69 -22.03
CA LEU A 184 2.39 -12.54 -21.53
C LEU A 184 2.66 -13.04 -20.10
N CYS A 185 3.90 -13.41 -19.78
CA CYS A 185 4.28 -13.77 -18.41
C CYS A 185 4.12 -12.59 -17.44
N THR A 186 4.48 -11.38 -17.87
CA THR A 186 4.33 -10.16 -17.04
C THR A 186 2.86 -9.88 -16.74
N LEU A 187 1.99 -9.99 -17.75
CA LEU A 187 0.54 -9.88 -17.56
C LEU A 187 0.02 -10.93 -16.58
N ALA A 188 0.40 -12.21 -16.76
CA ALA A 188 -0.01 -13.29 -15.85
C ALA A 188 0.43 -13.06 -14.40
N MET A 189 1.65 -12.56 -14.19
CA MET A 189 2.16 -12.23 -12.84
C MET A 189 1.35 -11.10 -12.18
N LEU A 190 0.95 -10.08 -12.95
CA LEU A 190 0.15 -8.97 -12.42
C LEU A 190 -1.27 -9.41 -12.03
N LEU A 191 -1.87 -10.31 -12.81
CA LEU A 191 -3.18 -10.90 -12.49
C LEU A 191 -3.14 -11.70 -11.19
N GLY A 192 -2.02 -12.37 -10.90
CA GLY A 192 -1.83 -13.18 -9.68
C GLY A 192 -1.68 -12.37 -8.39
N GLN A 193 -1.64 -11.04 -8.44
CA GLN A 193 -1.49 -10.22 -7.24
C GLN A 193 -2.79 -10.15 -6.43
N PRO A 194 -2.72 -10.12 -5.07
CA PRO A 194 -3.92 -10.04 -4.22
C PRO A 194 -4.78 -8.79 -4.46
N HIS A 195 -4.17 -7.73 -5.00
CA HIS A 195 -4.82 -6.51 -5.43
C HIS A 195 -4.29 -6.17 -6.82
N ILE A 196 -5.15 -6.28 -7.83
CA ILE A 196 -4.79 -5.94 -9.21
C ILE A 196 -4.41 -4.45 -9.28
N ASN A 197 -3.16 -4.18 -9.62
CA ASN A 197 -2.72 -2.81 -9.87
C ASN A 197 -3.20 -2.39 -11.27
N ALA A 198 -4.37 -1.75 -11.34
CA ALA A 198 -5.03 -1.42 -12.59
C ALA A 198 -4.14 -0.59 -13.54
N SER A 199 -3.43 0.41 -13.02
CA SER A 199 -2.52 1.23 -13.81
C SER A 199 -1.33 0.46 -14.37
N MET A 200 -0.78 -0.48 -13.59
CA MET A 200 0.33 -1.31 -14.05
C MET A 200 -0.13 -2.31 -15.09
N LEU A 201 -1.32 -2.89 -14.92
CA LEU A 201 -1.91 -3.80 -15.90
C LEU A 201 -2.22 -3.09 -17.22
N GLU A 202 -2.84 -1.92 -17.16
CA GLU A 202 -3.13 -1.07 -18.32
C GLU A 202 -1.87 -0.77 -19.13
N MET A 203 -0.80 -0.33 -18.45
CA MET A 203 0.49 -0.05 -19.08
C MET A 203 1.13 -1.29 -19.73
N GLN A 204 1.05 -2.45 -19.07
CA GLN A 204 1.60 -3.69 -19.63
C GLN A 204 0.77 -4.23 -20.80
N VAL A 205 -0.55 -4.02 -20.81
CA VAL A 205 -1.41 -4.33 -21.96
C VAL A 205 -1.03 -3.45 -23.16
N MET A 206 -0.84 -2.14 -22.95
CA MET A 206 -0.36 -1.23 -24.01
C MET A 206 1.03 -1.63 -24.53
N THR A 207 1.94 -1.97 -23.62
CA THR A 207 3.30 -2.40 -23.96
C THR A 207 3.29 -3.72 -24.75
N ALA A 208 2.42 -4.67 -24.39
CA ALA A 208 2.26 -5.91 -25.10
C ALA A 208 1.73 -5.69 -26.53
N LEU A 209 0.74 -4.80 -26.70
CA LEU A 209 0.21 -4.44 -28.02
C LEU A 209 1.29 -3.79 -28.90
N ALA A 210 2.06 -2.85 -28.36
CA ALA A 210 3.19 -2.24 -29.05
C ALA A 210 4.28 -3.27 -29.42
N GLY A 211 4.40 -4.35 -28.64
CA GLY A 211 5.26 -5.50 -28.89
C GLY A 211 4.68 -6.55 -29.85
N ASN A 212 3.62 -6.22 -30.62
CA ASN A 212 2.92 -7.13 -31.55
C ASN A 212 2.28 -8.37 -30.88
N VAL A 213 1.92 -8.30 -29.60
CA VAL A 213 1.12 -9.34 -28.95
C VAL A 213 -0.33 -9.17 -29.35
N SER A 214 -0.98 -10.23 -29.82
CA SER A 214 -2.36 -10.14 -30.27
C SER A 214 -3.32 -9.89 -29.10
N ARG A 215 -4.40 -9.12 -29.34
CA ARG A 215 -5.47 -8.90 -28.36
C ARG A 215 -6.04 -10.22 -27.84
N LEU A 216 -6.13 -11.22 -28.71
CA LEU A 216 -6.65 -12.56 -28.37
C LEU A 216 -5.73 -13.29 -27.38
N ASP A 217 -4.41 -13.21 -27.54
CA ASP A 217 -3.46 -13.84 -26.59
C ASP A 217 -3.59 -13.20 -25.20
N ILE A 218 -3.74 -11.88 -25.14
CA ILE A 218 -3.93 -11.13 -23.89
C ILE A 218 -5.23 -11.59 -23.20
N VAL A 219 -6.34 -11.66 -23.94
CA VAL A 219 -7.62 -12.14 -23.43
C VAL A 219 -7.53 -13.60 -22.99
N GLN A 220 -6.84 -14.46 -23.75
CA GLN A 220 -6.65 -15.86 -23.41
C GLN A 220 -5.92 -16.00 -22.08
N VAL A 221 -4.85 -15.25 -21.83
CA VAL A 221 -4.14 -15.25 -20.53
C VAL A 221 -5.07 -14.80 -19.40
N ILE A 222 -5.84 -13.73 -19.60
CA ILE A 222 -6.77 -13.23 -18.57
C ILE A 222 -7.83 -14.29 -18.23
N VAL A 223 -8.51 -14.84 -19.24
CA VAL A 223 -9.58 -15.82 -19.04
C VAL A 223 -9.06 -17.12 -18.43
N THR A 224 -7.92 -17.62 -18.90
CA THR A 224 -7.31 -18.85 -18.37
C THR A 224 -6.78 -18.71 -16.96
N SER A 225 -6.53 -17.49 -16.48
CA SER A 225 -6.14 -17.23 -15.09
C SER A 225 -7.29 -17.38 -14.07
N ALA A 226 -8.55 -17.42 -14.52
CA ALA A 226 -9.73 -17.41 -13.65
C ALA A 226 -9.75 -18.48 -12.54
N PRO A 227 -9.30 -19.74 -12.76
CA PRO A 227 -9.23 -20.74 -11.69
C PRO A 227 -8.23 -20.40 -10.58
N ILE A 228 -7.26 -19.53 -10.86
CA ILE A 228 -6.19 -19.13 -9.94
C ILE A 228 -6.58 -17.84 -9.21
N VAL A 229 -7.03 -16.83 -9.95
CA VAL A 229 -7.25 -15.47 -9.43
C VAL A 229 -8.72 -15.19 -9.05
N GLY A 230 -9.62 -16.09 -9.44
CA GLY A 230 -11.07 -15.94 -9.26
C GLY A 230 -11.74 -15.11 -10.36
N VAL A 231 -13.03 -15.40 -10.57
CA VAL A 231 -13.87 -14.73 -11.58
C VAL A 231 -13.93 -13.20 -11.41
N PRO A 232 -14.07 -12.63 -10.20
CA PRO A 232 -14.14 -11.18 -10.04
C PRO A 232 -12.88 -10.46 -10.54
N THR A 233 -11.70 -11.00 -10.23
CA THR A 233 -10.41 -10.43 -10.67
C THR A 233 -10.24 -10.54 -12.17
N MET A 234 -10.62 -11.68 -12.76
CA MET A 234 -10.63 -11.88 -14.21
C MET A 234 -11.53 -10.86 -14.91
N LEU A 235 -12.76 -10.60 -14.41
CA LEU A 235 -13.67 -9.62 -15.00
C LEU A 235 -13.11 -8.20 -14.93
N ALA A 236 -12.53 -7.80 -13.79
CA ALA A 236 -11.90 -6.49 -13.65
C ALA A 236 -10.71 -6.31 -14.61
N ALA A 237 -9.91 -7.36 -14.81
CA ALA A 237 -8.82 -7.37 -15.78
C ALA A 237 -9.32 -7.25 -17.23
N LEU A 238 -10.41 -7.95 -17.58
CA LEU A 238 -11.05 -7.83 -18.90
C LEU A 238 -11.57 -6.41 -19.16
N GLU A 239 -12.18 -5.77 -18.16
CA GLU A 239 -12.64 -4.38 -18.28
C GLU A 239 -11.48 -3.42 -18.60
N ILE A 240 -10.34 -3.59 -17.91
CA ILE A 240 -9.13 -2.80 -18.16
C ILE A 240 -8.59 -3.07 -19.57
N ALA A 241 -8.47 -4.33 -19.97
CA ALA A 241 -7.99 -4.69 -21.31
C ALA A 241 -8.89 -4.13 -22.40
N HIS A 242 -10.22 -4.21 -22.22
CA HIS A 242 -11.19 -3.66 -23.17
C HIS A 242 -11.04 -2.15 -23.34
N ARG A 243 -10.87 -1.40 -22.25
CA ARG A 243 -10.64 0.05 -22.29
C ARG A 243 -9.39 0.41 -23.10
N VAL A 244 -8.31 -0.37 -22.97
CA VAL A 244 -7.09 -0.15 -23.75
C VAL A 244 -7.31 -0.45 -25.23
N PHE A 245 -8.03 -1.53 -25.56
CA PHE A 245 -8.30 -1.90 -26.94
C PHE A 245 -9.13 -0.84 -27.67
N THR A 246 -10.11 -0.24 -27.00
CA THR A 246 -10.96 0.79 -27.60
C THR A 246 -10.27 2.15 -27.66
N ALA A 247 -9.42 2.50 -26.68
CA ALA A 247 -8.63 3.73 -26.71
C ALA A 247 -7.65 3.78 -27.90
N SER A 248 -7.10 2.62 -28.31
CA SER A 248 -6.24 2.56 -29.51
C SER A 248 -7.00 2.74 -30.83
N GLU A 249 -8.32 2.55 -30.87
CA GLU A 249 -9.12 2.65 -32.10
C GLU A 249 -9.58 4.09 -32.38
N SER A 250 -9.69 4.95 -31.36
CA SER A 250 -10.10 6.34 -31.54
C SER A 250 -9.00 7.25 -32.11
N ASP A 251 -7.73 6.96 -31.81
CA ASP A 251 -6.59 7.75 -32.30
C ASP A 251 -6.35 7.53 -33.82
N GLU A 252 -6.74 6.37 -34.36
CA GLU A 252 -6.59 6.09 -35.80
C GLU A 252 -7.67 6.77 -36.65
N SER A 253 -8.80 7.21 -36.06
CA SER A 253 -9.91 7.83 -36.79
C SER A 253 -9.80 9.35 -36.97
N GLU A 254 -8.88 10.02 -36.26
CA GLU A 254 -8.67 11.48 -36.39
C GLU A 254 -7.62 11.85 -37.45
N GLU A 255 -6.72 10.94 -37.83
CA GLU A 255 -5.68 11.20 -38.84
C GLU A 255 -6.20 11.13 -40.30
N ASP A 256 -7.35 10.49 -40.54
CA ASP A 256 -7.93 10.32 -41.88
C ASP A 256 -8.83 11.49 -42.34
N GLU A 257 -9.24 12.42 -41.45
CA GLU A 257 -10.09 13.57 -41.83
C GLU A 257 -9.31 14.82 -42.28
N GLU A 258 -8.00 14.93 -42.05
CA GLU A 258 -7.23 16.17 -42.34
C GLU A 258 -6.70 16.25 -43.80
N VAL A 259 -6.87 15.21 -44.63
CA VAL A 259 -6.33 15.18 -46.02
C VAL A 259 -7.38 15.55 -47.09
N ALA A 260 -8.64 15.78 -46.72
CA ALA A 260 -9.74 15.97 -47.70
C ALA A 260 -10.10 17.42 -48.05
N SER A 261 -9.26 18.43 -47.75
CA SER A 261 -9.60 19.84 -48.03
C SER A 261 -8.46 20.68 -48.63
N ASP A 262 -7.92 20.27 -49.78
CA ASP A 262 -7.26 21.24 -50.65
C ASP A 262 -7.41 20.90 -52.15
N GLN A 263 -8.47 21.43 -52.77
CA GLN A 263 -8.51 21.70 -54.20
C GLN A 263 -9.17 23.07 -54.43
N PRO A 264 -8.45 24.06 -55.01
CA PRO A 264 -9.05 25.33 -55.39
C PRO A 264 -9.68 25.24 -56.79
N VAL A 265 -10.82 25.91 -56.94
CA VAL A 265 -11.50 26.21 -58.22
C VAL A 265 -10.93 27.50 -58.79
#